data_AF-A0A7W5AS90-F1
#
_entry.id   AF-A0A7W5AS90-F1
#
_cell.length_a   1.000
_cell.length_b   1.000
_cell.length_c   1.000
_cell.angle_alpha   90.00
_cell.angle_beta   90.00
_cell.angle_gamma   90.00
#
_symmetry.space_group_name_H-M   'P 1'
#
loop_
_entity.id
_entity.type
_entity.pdbx_description
1 polymer ?
#
loop_
_entity_poly.entity_id
_entity_poly.type
_entity_poly.pdbx_seq_one_letter_code
_entity_poly.pdbx_strand_id
1 'polypeptide(L)' 'MRTWIVDDVMTREVVPVPPEAGYRELVDLLIGRHISAVPLADRLGFEFDDRPDAVLGRV' A
#
# COMPACT_ATOMS: atom_id res chain seq x y z
N MET A 1 -18.87 -13.59 21.11
CA MET A 1 -18.55 -12.56 20.09
C MET A 1 -17.18 -12.89 19.52
N ARG A 2 -16.98 -12.80 18.21
CA ARG A 2 -15.68 -13.04 17.57
C ARG A 2 -14.94 -11.71 17.48
N THR A 3 -13.68 -11.67 17.92
CA THR A 3 -12.79 -10.55 17.68
C THR A 3 -12.34 -10.62 16.22
N TRP A 4 -12.64 -9.58 15.45
CA TRP A 4 -12.15 -9.45 14.08
C TRP A 4 -10.75 -8.85 14.11
N ILE A 5 -9.81 -9.48 13.41
CA ILE A 5 -8.47 -8.94 13.21
C ILE A 5 -8.39 -8.22 11.87
N VAL A 6 -7.39 -7.35 11.68
CA VAL A 6 -7.20 -6.59 10.44
C VAL A 6 -7.18 -7.50 9.21
N ASP A 7 -6.53 -8.66 9.32
CA ASP A 7 -6.45 -9.67 8.25
C ASP A 7 -7.81 -10.29 7.87
N ASP A 8 -8.81 -10.24 8.76
CA ASP A 8 -10.15 -10.73 8.45
C ASP A 8 -10.90 -9.78 7.49
N VAL A 9 -10.53 -8.50 7.44
CA VAL A 9 -11.34 -7.44 6.81
C VAL A 9 -10.63 -6.77 5.63
N MET A 10 -9.31 -6.61 5.69
CA MET A 10 -8.57 -5.86 4.67
C MET A 10 -8.46 -6.61 3.34
N THR A 11 -8.44 -5.84 2.25
CA THR A 11 -8.17 -6.35 0.90
C THR A 11 -6.80 -7.01 0.84
N ARG A 12 -6.75 -8.29 0.43
CA ARG A 12 -5.50 -9.08 0.39
C ARG A 12 -4.69 -8.87 -0.90
N GLU A 13 -5.37 -8.72 -2.03
CA GLU A 13 -4.71 -8.57 -3.33
C GLU A 13 -4.44 -7.09 -3.62
N VAL A 14 -3.20 -6.66 -3.37
CA VAL A 14 -2.73 -5.29 -3.63
C VAL A 14 -1.66 -5.28 -4.71
N VAL A 15 -1.53 -4.14 -5.39
CA VAL A 15 -0.52 -3.92 -6.44
C VAL A 15 0.57 -3.00 -5.90
N PRO A 16 1.72 -3.54 -5.43
CA PRO A 16 2.88 -2.71 -5.13
C PRO A 16 3.38 -2.00 -6.39
N VAL A 17 3.80 -0.75 -6.23
CA VAL A 17 4.50 0.00 -7.28
C VAL A 17 5.83 0.55 -6.73
N PRO A 18 6.87 0.66 -7.57
CA PRO A 18 8.16 1.19 -7.13
C PRO A 18 8.07 2.71 -6.84
N PRO A 19 8.93 3.27 -5.97
CA PRO A 19 8.97 4.71 -5.72
C PRO A 19 9.26 5.56 -6.97
N GLU A 20 9.90 4.97 -7.98
CA GLU A 20 10.23 5.61 -9.25
C GLU A 20 9.07 5.57 -10.27
N ALA A 21 7.91 4.99 -9.93
CA ALA A 21 6.75 4.88 -10.82
C ALA A 21 6.29 6.26 -11.32
N GLY A 22 6.00 6.34 -12.62
CA GLY A 22 5.63 7.60 -13.26
C GLY A 22 4.21 8.05 -12.91
N TYR A 23 3.97 9.35 -12.81
CA TYR A 23 2.64 9.89 -12.50
C TYR A 23 1.53 9.38 -13.43
N ARG A 24 1.77 9.38 -14.75
CA ARG A 24 0.78 8.92 -15.74
C ARG A 24 0.46 7.44 -15.56
N GLU A 25 1.50 6.62 -15.36
CA GLU A 25 1.37 5.18 -15.11
C GLU A 25 0.52 4.91 -13.86
N LEU A 26 0.74 5.66 -12.78
CA LEU A 26 -0.08 5.55 -11.56
C LEU A 26 -1.54 5.92 -11.81
N VAL A 27 -1.80 7.02 -12.53
CA VAL A 27 -3.18 7.43 -12.87
C VAL A 27 -3.88 6.36 -13.69
N ASP A 28 -3.21 5.84 -14.72
CA ASP A 28 -3.77 4.81 -15.59
C ASP A 28 -4.03 3.51 -14.82
N LEU A 29 -3.13 3.13 -13.89
CA LEU A 29 -3.30 1.98 -13.00
C LEU A 29 -4.50 2.13 -12.06
N LEU A 30 -4.62 3.27 -11.37
CA LEU A 30 -5.69 3.54 -10.41
C LEU A 30 -7.06 3.52 -11.10
N ILE A 31 -7.19 4.19 -12.24
CA ILE A 31 -8.43 4.23 -13.03
C ILE A 31 -8.74 2.84 -13.59
N GLY A 32 -7.76 2.19 -14.21
CA GLY A 32 -7.93 0.90 -14.87
C GLY A 32 -8.28 -0.25 -13.92
N ARG A 33 -7.87 -0.16 -12.65
CA ARG A 33 -8.21 -1.15 -11.61
C ARG A 33 -9.34 -0.71 -10.68
N HIS A 34 -9.88 0.50 -10.86
CA HIS A 34 -10.91 1.08 -9.99
C HIS A 34 -10.53 1.09 -8.50
N ILE A 35 -9.27 1.42 -8.21
CA ILE A 35 -8.74 1.51 -6.85
C ILE A 35 -8.34 2.95 -6.54
N SER A 36 -8.43 3.34 -5.27
CA SER A 36 -8.14 4.71 -4.82
C SER A 36 -6.69 4.94 -4.43
N ALA A 37 -5.95 3.86 -4.16
CA ALA A 37 -4.56 3.92 -3.72
C ALA A 37 -3.80 2.66 -4.13
N VAL A 38 -2.49 2.83 -4.25
CA VAL A 38 -1.52 1.74 -4.38
C VAL A 38 -0.41 1.94 -3.36
N PRO A 39 0.07 0.88 -2.72
CA PRO A 39 1.19 1.00 -1.81
C PRO A 39 2.50 1.10 -2.60
N LEU A 40 3.41 1.95 -2.13
CA LEU A 40 4.77 2.04 -2.65
C LEU A 40 5.64 0.98 -1.97
N ALA A 41 6.38 0.20 -2.73
CA ALA A 41 7.29 -0.82 -2.23
C ALA A 41 8.68 -0.63 -2.84
N ASP A 42 9.73 -0.73 -2.02
CA ASP A 42 11.08 -0.82 -2.54
C ASP A 42 11.41 -2.27 -2.97
N ARG A 43 12.67 -2.53 -3.35
CA ARG A 43 13.09 -3.86 -3.81
C ARG A 43 13.05 -4.94 -2.73
N LEU A 44 12.97 -4.58 -1.45
CA LEU A 44 12.89 -5.51 -0.32
C LEU A 44 11.43 -5.83 0.05
N GLY A 45 10.46 -5.10 -0.50
CA GLY A 45 9.03 -5.32 -0.31
C GLY A 45 8.37 -4.20 0.49
N PHE A 46 7.34 -4.53 1.28
CA PHE A 46 6.74 -3.58 2.22
C PHE A 46 7.45 -3.71 3.57
N GLU A 47 8.23 -2.70 3.95
CA GLU A 47 8.73 -2.60 5.32
C GLU A 47 7.67 -1.88 6.17
N PHE A 48 6.99 -2.64 7.03
CA PHE A 48 6.17 -2.06 8.09
C PHE A 48 7.07 -1.82 9.30
N ASP A 49 7.37 -0.56 9.56
CA ASP A 49 8.00 -0.17 10.82
C ASP A 49 6.95 -0.24 11.94
N ASP A 50 6.93 -1.34 12.68
CA ASP A 50 5.95 -1.62 13.75
C ASP A 50 6.27 -0.84 15.05
N ARG A 51 7.08 0.22 14.95
CA ARG A 51 7.32 1.15 16.05
C ARG A 51 6.07 2.00 16.28
N PRO A 52 5.63 2.16 17.54
CA PRO A 52 4.42 2.93 17.87
C PRO A 52 4.50 4.42 17.46
N ASP A 53 5.68 4.94 17.14
CA ASP A 53 5.96 6.31 16.71
C ASP A 53 6.33 6.44 15.22
N ALA A 54 6.27 5.35 14.45
CA ALA A 54 6.52 5.37 13.00
C ALA A 54 5.35 6.00 12.24
N VAL A 55 5.32 7.34 12.22
CA VAL A 55 4.60 8.06 11.18
C VAL A 55 5.34 7.78 9.87
N LEU A 56 4.65 7.11 8.94
CA LEU A 56 5.08 6.91 7.54
C LEU A 56 5.92 8.11 7.07
N GLY A 57 7.21 7.86 6.86
CA GLY A 57 8.18 8.69 6.16
C GLY A 57 8.03 10.21 6.29
N ARG A 58 8.91 10.83 7.08
CA ARG A 58 9.28 12.24 6.88
C ARG A 58 9.56 12.50 5.38
N VAL A 59 8.82 13.45 4.82
CA VAL A 59 9.21 14.18 3.60
C VAL A 59 9.99 15.43 4.00
#